data_AF-A0A0C5BW23-F1
#
_entry.id   AF-A0A0C5BW23-F1
#
_cell.length_a   1.000
_cell.length_b   1.000
_cell.length_c   1.000
_cell.angle_alpha   90.00
_cell.angle_beta   90.00
_cell.angle_gamma   90.00
#
_symmetry.space_group_name_H-M   'P 1'
#
loop_
_entity.id
_entity.type
_entity.pdbx_description
1 polymer ?
#
loop_
_entity_poly.entity_id
_entity_poly.type
_entity_poly.pdbx_seq_one_letter_code
_entity_poly.pdbx_strand_id
1 'polypeptide(L)'
;MAILATGMVAPALPFSHADIIPPKHQTKIGISSEDIVCDSGLFKVIRTTSDSVACVKAKSVLKLIENGWAKTVNDKQVDEELLNKIINRKSIDLATINILETVPIKSKTGTSAPGKSIANYDVAFEICPSVPIYAPDVHISSDSETKHYELPGLVESGSCTLSATKIKASDAKSIKITLLNQGDISEKIVTLQTELDSLKEQLAKIRQSITRDNPETQKQGTKIAELRKQINDKREQLHRTLFAIHTPSTVKDKLNEMTFSGKIIEGNSASILSVLDSTPGLYHTVFEVCAGPTTIKLPVIKVTSDKQSLTLRLGDKITANSCQMTYVKIEADDKTSISVKPAGNSDSSNKASDLEVQISSLQNSLVKERQTLKSLIHNPDRPEDFAELFDAHVVKITELRNQISVAKAEFSKILYLTYN
;
A
#
# COMPACT_ATOMS: atom_id res chain seq x y z
N MET A 1 18.18 -34.82 -37.65
CA MET A 1 16.95 -34.73 -36.83
C MET A 1 17.27 -34.00 -35.56
N ALA A 2 16.49 -32.98 -35.21
CA ALA A 2 16.64 -32.22 -33.98
C ALA A 2 15.45 -32.47 -33.06
N ILE A 3 15.70 -32.68 -31.77
CA ILE A 3 14.76 -32.35 -30.69
C ILE A 3 15.59 -31.72 -29.57
N LEU A 4 15.53 -30.39 -29.45
CA LEU A 4 15.96 -29.70 -28.23
C LEU A 4 14.91 -29.98 -27.14
N ALA A 5 15.34 -30.49 -26.00
CA ALA A 5 14.51 -30.52 -24.80
C ALA A 5 14.73 -29.23 -23.98
N THR A 6 14.11 -28.12 -24.41
CA THR A 6 14.08 -26.88 -23.62
C THR A 6 13.12 -27.00 -22.45
N GLY A 7 13.63 -27.48 -21.31
CA GLY A 7 12.92 -27.45 -20.04
C GLY A 7 12.80 -26.03 -19.49
N MET A 8 11.80 -25.27 -19.95
CA MET A 8 11.40 -24.03 -19.29
C MET A 8 10.76 -24.35 -17.94
N VAL A 9 11.43 -23.99 -16.84
CA VAL A 9 10.79 -23.86 -15.53
C VAL A 9 10.37 -22.39 -15.35
N ALA A 10 9.12 -22.20 -14.91
CA ALA A 10 8.40 -20.94 -15.06
C ALA A 10 9.01 -19.75 -14.29
N PRO A 11 8.79 -18.50 -14.77
CA PRO A 11 9.02 -17.31 -13.96
C PRO A 11 8.05 -17.29 -12.79
N ALA A 12 8.57 -17.46 -11.57
CA ALA A 12 7.80 -17.26 -10.36
C ALA A 12 7.53 -15.75 -10.15
N LEU A 13 6.31 -15.31 -10.40
CA LEU A 13 5.81 -13.99 -10.00
C LEU A 13 4.40 -14.07 -9.42
N PRO A 14 4.30 -14.16 -8.09
CA PRO A 14 3.24 -13.52 -7.35
C PRO A 14 3.85 -12.68 -6.22
N PHE A 15 4.00 -11.38 -6.44
CA PHE A 15 4.38 -10.42 -5.39
C PHE A 15 3.33 -9.30 -5.32
N SER A 16 2.13 -9.68 -4.88
CA SER A 16 1.22 -8.75 -4.18
C SER A 16 1.79 -8.56 -2.79
N HIS A 17 2.05 -7.33 -2.38
CA HIS A 17 2.80 -7.04 -1.16
C HIS A 17 1.86 -6.65 -0.02
N ALA A 18 1.34 -7.66 0.68
CA ALA A 18 0.88 -7.52 2.07
C ALA A 18 2.03 -7.71 3.08
N ASP A 19 3.19 -8.20 2.64
CA ASP A 19 4.48 -8.04 3.33
C ASP A 19 5.04 -6.63 3.12
N ILE A 20 5.95 -6.19 4.00
CA ILE A 20 6.77 -5.01 3.67
C ILE A 20 7.56 -5.33 2.41
N ILE A 21 7.37 -4.50 1.37
CA ILE A 21 8.09 -4.62 0.09
C ILE A 21 9.57 -4.96 0.33
N PRO A 22 10.14 -6.02 -0.29
CA PRO A 22 11.47 -6.51 0.06
C PRO A 22 12.52 -5.40 0.09
N PRO A 23 13.56 -5.46 0.95
CA PRO A 23 14.59 -4.44 1.06
C PRO A 23 15.12 -3.92 -0.28
N LYS A 24 15.36 -4.82 -1.24
CA LYS A 24 15.79 -4.49 -2.61
C LYS A 24 14.79 -3.61 -3.37
N HIS A 25 13.48 -3.80 -3.16
CA HIS A 25 12.43 -2.98 -3.74
C HIS A 25 12.32 -1.63 -3.04
N GLN A 26 12.45 -1.59 -1.70
CA GLN A 26 12.54 -0.33 -0.94
C GLN A 26 13.72 0.55 -1.42
N THR A 27 14.92 -0.02 -1.57
CA THR A 27 16.07 0.71 -2.13
C THR A 27 15.77 1.22 -3.55
N LYS A 28 15.12 0.40 -4.39
CA LYS A 28 14.79 0.76 -5.78
C LYS A 28 13.82 1.94 -5.88
N ILE A 29 12.97 2.16 -4.88
CA ILE A 29 12.08 3.34 -4.80
C ILE A 29 12.69 4.53 -4.03
N GLY A 30 13.99 4.49 -3.72
CA GLY A 30 14.73 5.60 -3.11
C GLY A 30 14.76 5.61 -1.58
N ILE A 31 14.30 4.56 -0.90
CA ILE A 31 14.43 4.45 0.57
C ILE A 31 15.88 4.13 0.91
N SER A 32 16.46 4.93 1.81
CA SER A 32 17.84 4.76 2.30
C SER A 32 18.05 3.41 3.00
N SER A 33 19.30 2.94 3.09
CA SER A 33 19.62 1.71 3.83
C SER A 33 19.21 1.80 5.31
N GLU A 34 19.29 3.01 5.86
CA GLU A 34 18.95 3.40 7.23
C GLU A 34 17.42 3.40 7.44
N ASP A 35 16.64 3.63 6.38
CA ASP A 35 15.19 3.73 6.42
C ASP A 35 14.41 2.50 5.95
N ILE A 36 15.09 1.50 5.37
CA ILE A 36 14.45 0.22 5.05
C ILE A 36 13.80 -0.39 6.28
N VAL A 37 12.56 -0.83 6.14
CA VAL A 37 11.76 -1.51 7.16
C VAL A 37 11.81 -3.02 6.89
N CYS A 38 11.75 -3.82 7.94
CA CYS A 38 11.71 -5.28 7.87
C CYS A 38 10.40 -5.81 8.47
N ASP A 39 9.94 -6.96 7.98
CA ASP A 39 8.79 -7.67 8.54
C ASP A 39 9.00 -8.09 10.00
N SER A 40 7.89 -8.39 10.67
CA SER A 40 7.85 -8.85 12.05
C SER A 40 8.77 -10.07 12.27
N GLY A 41 9.49 -10.09 13.39
CA GLY A 41 10.48 -11.15 13.68
C GLY A 41 11.77 -11.12 12.84
N LEU A 42 11.87 -10.25 11.84
CA LEU A 42 13.08 -10.02 11.07
C LEU A 42 13.83 -8.78 11.59
N PHE A 43 15.15 -8.87 11.54
CA PHE A 43 16.08 -7.83 11.95
C PHE A 43 16.82 -7.31 10.72
N LYS A 44 17.06 -5.99 10.67
CA LYS A 44 17.74 -5.35 9.55
C LYS A 44 19.26 -5.50 9.66
N VAL A 45 19.89 -5.98 8.59
CA VAL A 45 21.35 -6.09 8.44
C VAL A 45 21.79 -5.58 7.07
N ILE A 46 23.06 -5.22 6.94
CA ILE A 46 23.70 -4.89 5.66
C ILE A 46 24.57 -6.08 5.24
N ARG A 47 24.48 -6.55 4.00
CA ARG A 47 25.35 -7.62 3.48
C ARG A 47 26.76 -7.10 3.24
N THR A 48 27.77 -7.73 3.82
CA THR A 48 29.18 -7.31 3.72
C THR A 48 29.72 -7.31 2.29
N THR A 49 29.20 -8.20 1.42
CA THR A 49 29.70 -8.38 0.05
C THR A 49 29.12 -7.41 -0.98
N SER A 50 28.01 -6.74 -0.67
CA SER A 50 27.25 -5.95 -1.64
C SER A 50 26.68 -4.64 -1.09
N ASP A 51 26.95 -4.33 0.19
CA ASP A 51 26.38 -3.22 0.98
C ASP A 51 24.83 -3.06 0.87
N SER A 52 24.16 -4.11 0.41
CA SER A 52 22.72 -4.15 0.24
C SER A 52 22.04 -4.59 1.53
N VAL A 53 20.98 -3.90 1.93
CA VAL A 53 20.19 -4.27 3.11
C VAL A 53 19.45 -5.60 2.90
N ALA A 54 19.39 -6.40 3.96
CA ALA A 54 18.59 -7.60 4.07
C ALA A 54 17.83 -7.64 5.40
N CYS A 55 16.69 -8.31 5.41
CA CYS A 55 15.92 -8.62 6.62
C CYS A 55 16.12 -10.11 6.92
N VAL A 56 16.60 -10.44 8.12
CA VAL A 56 16.95 -11.81 8.50
C VAL A 56 16.33 -12.18 9.84
N LYS A 57 15.99 -13.45 10.06
CA LYS A 57 15.38 -13.89 11.32
C LYS A 57 16.26 -13.49 12.50
N ALA A 58 15.68 -12.87 13.53
CA ALA A 58 16.40 -12.37 14.71
C ALA A 58 17.38 -13.41 15.29
N LYS A 59 16.93 -14.67 15.48
CA LYS A 59 17.74 -15.82 15.96
C LYS A 59 18.99 -16.14 15.11
N SER A 60 19.13 -15.57 13.92
CA SER A 60 20.25 -15.79 12.99
C SER A 60 21.21 -14.60 12.90
N VAL A 61 20.88 -13.42 13.46
CA VAL A 61 21.64 -12.17 13.27
C VAL A 61 23.09 -12.31 13.73
N LEU A 62 23.32 -12.72 14.98
CA LEU A 62 24.66 -12.86 15.56
C LEU A 62 25.53 -13.81 14.71
N LYS A 63 24.99 -14.99 14.39
CA LYS A 63 25.68 -15.98 13.52
C LYS A 63 26.00 -15.45 12.12
N LEU A 64 25.16 -14.60 11.54
CA LEU A 64 25.41 -14.01 10.22
C LEU A 64 26.49 -12.92 10.26
N ILE A 65 26.65 -12.24 11.40
CA ILE A 65 27.70 -11.25 11.63
C ILE A 65 29.04 -11.93 11.97
N GLU A 66 29.03 -12.94 12.85
CA GLU A 66 30.19 -13.78 13.19
C GLU A 66 30.80 -14.45 11.95
N ASN A 67 29.96 -14.93 11.02
CA ASN A 67 30.38 -15.52 9.75
C ASN A 67 30.79 -14.48 8.69
N GLY A 68 30.81 -13.18 9.02
CA GLY A 68 31.17 -12.10 8.09
C GLY A 68 30.19 -11.84 6.94
N TRP A 69 29.02 -12.50 6.91
CA TRP A 69 28.02 -12.34 5.85
C TRP A 69 27.26 -11.01 5.96
N ALA A 70 27.09 -10.52 7.19
CA ALA A 70 26.40 -9.27 7.49
C ALA A 70 27.20 -8.36 8.43
N LYS A 71 26.91 -7.06 8.35
CA LYS A 71 27.23 -6.04 9.34
C LYS A 71 25.95 -5.34 9.82
N THR A 72 26.03 -4.65 10.95
CA THR A 72 24.91 -3.86 11.49
C THR A 72 24.73 -2.55 10.72
N VAL A 73 23.56 -1.93 10.86
CA VAL A 73 23.31 -0.61 10.26
C VAL A 73 24.05 0.45 11.08
N ASN A 74 24.89 1.24 10.41
CA ASN A 74 25.81 2.23 11.02
C ASN A 74 26.88 1.62 11.95
N ASP A 75 27.29 0.37 11.72
CA ASP A 75 28.37 -0.34 12.45
C ASP A 75 28.24 -0.34 13.99
N LYS A 76 27.02 -0.12 14.51
CA LYS A 76 26.72 -0.16 15.94
C LYS A 76 26.75 -1.60 16.46
N GLN A 77 27.12 -1.80 17.72
CA GLN A 77 26.98 -3.11 18.34
C GLN A 77 25.53 -3.59 18.29
N VAL A 78 25.37 -4.90 18.17
CA VAL A 78 24.08 -5.57 18.13
C VAL A 78 23.42 -5.45 19.51
N ASP A 79 22.25 -4.82 19.57
CA ASP A 79 21.45 -4.75 20.80
C ASP A 79 20.81 -6.11 21.08
N GLU A 80 21.43 -6.88 21.98
CA GLU A 80 20.94 -8.20 22.41
C GLU A 80 19.61 -8.11 23.17
N GLU A 81 19.30 -6.99 23.84
CA GLU A 81 18.02 -6.81 24.53
C GLU A 81 16.89 -6.64 23.50
N LEU A 82 17.12 -5.83 22.46
CA LEU A 82 16.22 -5.68 21.31
C LEU A 82 16.03 -7.02 20.58
N LEU A 83 17.11 -7.77 20.36
CA LEU A 83 17.04 -9.10 19.76
C LEU A 83 16.23 -10.08 20.60
N ASN A 84 16.46 -10.12 21.92
CA ASN A 84 15.69 -10.97 22.83
C ASN A 84 14.22 -10.54 22.93
N LYS A 85 13.90 -9.24 22.82
CA LYS A 85 12.52 -8.74 22.70
C LYS A 85 11.87 -9.24 21.41
N ILE A 86 12.54 -9.17 20.26
CA ILE A 86 12.01 -9.67 18.98
C ILE A 86 11.86 -11.21 19.00
N ILE A 87 12.82 -11.93 19.59
CA ILE A 87 12.83 -13.40 19.68
C ILE A 87 11.70 -13.93 20.57
N ASN A 88 11.39 -13.23 21.66
CA ASN A 88 10.40 -13.63 22.67
C ASN A 88 9.05 -12.92 22.51
N ARG A 89 8.86 -12.10 21.47
CA ARG A 89 7.57 -11.47 21.16
C ARG A 89 6.55 -12.56 20.89
N LYS A 90 5.55 -12.71 21.77
CA LYS A 90 4.36 -13.50 21.45
C LYS A 90 3.60 -12.79 20.33
N SER A 91 3.00 -13.54 19.42
CA SER A 91 2.04 -12.99 18.47
C SER A 91 0.92 -12.31 19.25
N ILE A 92 0.76 -11.00 19.05
CA ILE A 92 -0.35 -10.26 19.62
C ILE A 92 -1.55 -10.48 18.70
N ASP A 93 -2.63 -11.02 19.25
CA ASP A 93 -3.88 -11.24 18.53
C ASP A 93 -4.60 -9.89 18.35
N LEU A 94 -4.28 -9.17 17.26
CA LEU A 94 -4.91 -7.87 16.96
C LEU A 94 -6.40 -7.99 16.60
N ALA A 95 -6.86 -9.17 16.20
CA ALA A 95 -8.26 -9.44 15.90
C ALA A 95 -8.66 -10.84 16.36
N THR A 96 -9.92 -10.98 16.75
CA THR A 96 -10.57 -12.29 16.82
C THR A 96 -11.09 -12.65 15.43
N ILE A 97 -10.94 -13.93 15.07
CA ILE A 97 -11.58 -14.49 13.87
C ILE A 97 -12.68 -15.44 14.33
N ASN A 98 -13.91 -15.12 13.96
CA ASN A 98 -15.08 -15.92 14.27
C ASN A 98 -15.55 -16.60 12.98
N ILE A 99 -15.43 -17.92 12.90
CA ILE A 99 -16.13 -18.69 11.86
C ILE A 99 -17.62 -18.65 12.21
N LEU A 100 -18.43 -18.03 11.35
CA LEU A 100 -19.87 -17.89 11.57
C LEU A 100 -20.62 -19.13 11.12
N GLU A 101 -20.31 -19.63 9.92
CA GLU A 101 -21.01 -20.74 9.30
C GLU A 101 -20.07 -21.49 8.34
N THR A 102 -20.23 -22.82 8.25
CA THR A 102 -19.53 -23.70 7.30
C THR A 102 -20.55 -24.62 6.65
N VAL A 103 -20.87 -24.39 5.38
CA VAL A 103 -21.92 -25.08 4.63
C VAL A 103 -21.28 -26.04 3.61
N PRO A 104 -21.63 -27.34 3.60
CA PRO A 104 -21.14 -28.28 2.60
C PRO A 104 -21.81 -28.03 1.24
N ILE A 105 -21.01 -27.85 0.20
CA ILE A 105 -21.50 -27.66 -1.17
C ILE A 105 -21.93 -29.02 -1.73
N LYS A 106 -23.22 -29.17 -2.06
CA LYS A 106 -23.80 -30.40 -2.63
C LYS A 106 -23.40 -30.58 -4.11
N SER A 107 -22.17 -31.00 -4.37
CA SER A 107 -21.73 -31.35 -5.73
C SER A 107 -22.43 -32.62 -6.25
N LYS A 108 -23.13 -32.52 -7.38
CA LYS A 108 -23.89 -33.64 -8.01
C LYS A 108 -23.00 -34.71 -8.69
N THR A 109 -21.73 -34.86 -8.32
CA THR A 109 -20.76 -35.68 -9.06
C THR A 109 -19.82 -36.47 -8.15
N GLY A 110 -19.84 -37.81 -8.32
CA GLY A 110 -18.77 -38.70 -7.88
C GLY A 110 -19.08 -39.50 -6.61
N THR A 111 -19.40 -40.79 -6.79
CA THR A 111 -19.23 -41.80 -5.74
C THR A 111 -17.74 -41.97 -5.44
N SER A 112 -17.29 -41.48 -4.27
CA SER A 112 -15.91 -41.68 -3.83
C SER A 112 -15.61 -43.16 -3.54
N ALA A 113 -14.43 -43.59 -3.97
CA ALA A 113 -13.81 -44.86 -3.55
C ALA A 113 -13.64 -44.93 -2.01
N PRO A 114 -13.46 -46.12 -1.40
CA PRO A 114 -13.38 -46.26 0.06
C PRO A 114 -12.16 -45.53 0.64
N GLY A 115 -12.42 -44.33 1.17
CA GLY A 115 -11.47 -43.39 1.76
C GLY A 115 -12.23 -42.14 2.20
N LYS A 116 -11.62 -41.26 3.00
CA LYS A 116 -12.28 -40.01 3.42
C LYS A 116 -12.62 -39.16 2.20
N SER A 117 -13.90 -38.94 1.95
CA SER A 117 -14.35 -38.13 0.81
C SER A 117 -14.02 -36.65 1.06
N ILE A 118 -13.21 -36.05 0.20
CA ILE A 118 -12.94 -34.61 0.24
C ILE A 118 -14.17 -33.89 -0.32
N ALA A 119 -14.79 -33.03 0.49
CA ALA A 119 -15.91 -32.18 0.11
C ALA A 119 -15.45 -30.74 -0.09
N ASN A 120 -16.23 -29.96 -0.84
CA ASN A 120 -16.07 -28.50 -0.90
C ASN A 120 -17.01 -27.87 0.13
N TYR A 121 -16.53 -26.84 0.83
CA TYR A 121 -17.28 -26.09 1.83
C TYR A 121 -17.26 -24.60 1.49
N ASP A 122 -18.42 -23.96 1.61
CA ASP A 122 -18.51 -22.51 1.76
C ASP A 122 -18.32 -22.15 3.23
N VAL A 123 -17.42 -21.22 3.52
CA VAL A 123 -17.10 -20.81 4.89
C VAL A 123 -17.27 -19.30 4.99
N ALA A 124 -18.15 -18.85 5.90
CA ALA A 124 -18.31 -17.44 6.24
C ALA A 124 -17.66 -17.17 7.61
N PHE A 125 -16.92 -16.06 7.69
CA PHE A 125 -16.17 -15.67 8.88
C PHE A 125 -16.11 -14.16 9.04
N GLU A 126 -16.04 -13.71 10.29
CA GLU A 126 -15.79 -12.31 10.64
C GLU A 126 -14.41 -12.13 11.25
N ILE A 127 -13.80 -10.99 10.92
CA ILE A 127 -12.56 -10.51 11.51
C ILE A 127 -12.90 -9.24 12.28
N CYS A 128 -12.71 -9.28 13.59
CA CYS A 128 -13.08 -8.23 14.53
C CYS A 128 -11.82 -7.71 15.25
N PRO A 129 -11.23 -6.57 14.81
CA PRO A 129 -10.01 -6.06 15.42
C PRO A 129 -10.23 -5.35 16.76
N SER A 130 -9.32 -5.57 17.70
CA SER A 130 -9.19 -4.74 18.90
C SER A 130 -8.51 -3.40 18.61
N VAL A 131 -7.63 -3.34 17.61
CA VAL A 131 -6.97 -2.12 17.09
C VAL A 131 -7.13 -2.04 15.57
N PRO A 132 -7.02 -0.88 14.90
CA PRO A 132 -7.20 -0.80 13.46
C PRO A 132 -6.16 -1.65 12.70
N ILE A 133 -6.62 -2.56 11.84
CA ILE A 133 -5.74 -3.41 11.03
C ILE A 133 -5.78 -2.95 9.58
N TYR A 134 -4.60 -2.71 9.03
CA TYR A 134 -4.42 -2.33 7.64
C TYR A 134 -4.20 -3.58 6.78
N ALA A 135 -4.83 -3.63 5.60
CA ALA A 135 -4.71 -4.69 4.58
C ALA A 135 -4.47 -6.12 5.11
N PRO A 136 -5.35 -6.67 5.99
CA PRO A 136 -5.08 -7.96 6.63
C PRO A 136 -5.03 -9.13 5.62
N ASP A 137 -3.98 -9.96 5.67
CA ASP A 137 -3.99 -11.27 5.01
C ASP A 137 -4.56 -12.35 5.96
N VAL A 138 -5.33 -13.26 5.38
CA VAL A 138 -6.06 -14.31 6.09
C VAL A 138 -5.69 -15.65 5.50
N HIS A 139 -4.98 -16.45 6.29
CA HIS A 139 -4.62 -17.81 5.94
C HIS A 139 -5.73 -18.78 6.38
N ILE A 140 -6.32 -19.46 5.41
CA ILE A 140 -7.44 -20.40 5.58
C ILE A 140 -6.92 -21.78 5.18
N SER A 141 -6.85 -22.69 6.14
CA SER A 141 -6.25 -24.02 5.98
C SER A 141 -7.19 -25.12 6.43
N SER A 142 -7.08 -26.30 5.84
CA SER A 142 -7.80 -27.51 6.22
C SER A 142 -6.86 -28.71 6.22
N ASP A 143 -7.40 -29.91 6.42
CA ASP A 143 -6.67 -31.17 6.20
C ASP A 143 -6.36 -31.48 4.73
N SER A 144 -6.91 -30.72 3.77
CA SER A 144 -6.90 -31.03 2.34
C SER A 144 -6.41 -29.89 1.44
N GLU A 145 -6.49 -28.64 1.89
CA GLU A 145 -6.17 -27.44 1.09
C GLU A 145 -5.73 -26.28 2.00
N THR A 146 -4.93 -25.36 1.45
CA THR A 146 -4.56 -24.11 2.10
C THR A 146 -4.71 -22.95 1.11
N LYS A 147 -5.29 -21.83 1.57
CA LYS A 147 -5.51 -20.61 0.79
C LYS A 147 -5.07 -19.39 1.59
N HIS A 148 -4.57 -18.40 0.87
CA HIS A 148 -4.35 -17.04 1.36
C HIS A 148 -5.48 -16.14 0.86
N TYR A 149 -5.80 -15.09 1.60
CA TYR A 149 -6.93 -14.23 1.31
C TYR A 149 -6.72 -12.82 1.88
N GLU A 150 -6.37 -11.89 1.02
CA GLU A 150 -6.23 -10.47 1.36
C GLU A 150 -7.61 -9.79 1.56
N LEU A 151 -7.79 -9.11 2.70
CA LEU A 151 -8.90 -8.20 2.93
C LEU A 151 -8.58 -6.81 2.31
N PRO A 152 -9.48 -6.27 1.46
CA PRO A 152 -9.24 -4.98 0.83
C PRO A 152 -9.48 -3.82 1.81
N GLY A 153 -8.40 -3.23 2.33
CA GLY A 153 -8.40 -1.93 3.00
C GLY A 153 -8.15 -1.96 4.51
N LEU A 154 -8.52 -0.86 5.19
CA LEU A 154 -8.52 -0.73 6.65
C LEU A 154 -9.73 -1.46 7.25
N VAL A 155 -9.51 -2.23 8.31
CA VAL A 155 -10.55 -2.74 9.21
C VAL A 155 -10.46 -1.96 10.51
N GLU A 156 -11.47 -1.15 10.81
CA GLU A 156 -11.47 -0.28 11.99
C GLU A 156 -11.56 -1.07 13.30
N SER A 157 -10.93 -0.56 14.36
CA SER A 157 -11.05 -1.10 15.73
C SER A 157 -12.51 -1.15 16.16
N GLY A 158 -12.92 -2.25 16.80
CA GLY A 158 -14.30 -2.43 17.28
C GLY A 158 -15.32 -2.72 16.17
N SER A 159 -14.90 -2.78 14.90
CA SER A 159 -15.75 -3.19 13.78
C SER A 159 -15.48 -4.66 13.40
N CYS A 160 -16.50 -5.38 12.94
CA CYS A 160 -16.34 -6.74 12.40
C CYS A 160 -16.54 -6.74 10.89
N THR A 161 -15.52 -7.13 10.13
CA THR A 161 -15.64 -7.29 8.66
C THR A 161 -15.95 -8.73 8.30
N LEU A 162 -17.10 -8.94 7.64
CA LEU A 162 -17.51 -10.24 7.12
C LEU A 162 -16.79 -10.59 5.82
N SER A 163 -16.36 -11.84 5.74
CA SER A 163 -15.72 -12.47 4.60
C SER A 163 -16.33 -13.86 4.39
N ALA A 164 -16.28 -14.37 3.16
CA ALA A 164 -16.56 -15.76 2.88
C ALA A 164 -15.61 -16.33 1.82
N THR A 165 -15.46 -17.64 1.74
CA THR A 165 -14.61 -18.32 0.74
C THR A 165 -15.04 -19.77 0.52
N LYS A 166 -14.52 -20.40 -0.52
CA LYS A 166 -14.62 -21.85 -0.76
C LYS A 166 -13.34 -22.56 -0.36
N ILE A 167 -13.41 -23.65 0.40
CA ILE A 167 -12.26 -24.51 0.73
C ILE A 167 -12.62 -25.99 0.65
N LYS A 168 -11.67 -26.84 0.24
CA LYS A 168 -11.79 -28.29 0.29
C LYS A 168 -11.36 -28.82 1.66
N ALA A 169 -12.10 -29.79 2.20
CA ALA A 169 -11.73 -30.49 3.43
C ALA A 169 -12.31 -31.92 3.45
N SER A 170 -11.69 -32.83 4.19
CA SER A 170 -12.26 -34.16 4.49
C SER A 170 -13.06 -34.17 5.81
N ASP A 171 -12.82 -33.19 6.68
CA ASP A 171 -13.62 -32.84 7.86
C ASP A 171 -13.77 -31.32 7.95
N ALA A 172 -15.02 -30.82 8.06
CA ALA A 172 -15.32 -29.41 8.28
C ALA A 172 -14.62 -28.82 9.52
N LYS A 173 -14.41 -29.64 10.57
CA LYS A 173 -13.71 -29.24 11.81
C LYS A 173 -12.20 -29.09 11.63
N SER A 174 -11.63 -29.55 10.50
CA SER A 174 -10.23 -29.30 10.18
C SER A 174 -9.96 -27.87 9.70
N ILE A 175 -11.01 -27.15 9.27
CA ILE A 175 -10.91 -25.80 8.71
C ILE A 175 -10.52 -24.81 9.81
N LYS A 176 -9.38 -24.15 9.62
CA LYS A 176 -8.79 -23.16 10.52
C LYS A 176 -8.53 -21.88 9.74
N ILE A 177 -8.97 -20.76 10.30
CA ILE A 177 -8.75 -19.43 9.76
C ILE A 177 -7.85 -18.67 10.74
N THR A 178 -6.72 -18.18 10.24
CA THR A 178 -5.69 -17.49 11.02
C THR A 178 -5.31 -16.20 10.32
N LEU A 179 -5.24 -15.09 11.05
CA LEU A 179 -4.71 -13.85 10.51
C LEU A 179 -3.20 -13.99 10.30
N LEU A 180 -2.69 -13.69 9.11
CA LEU A 180 -1.26 -13.51 8.91
C LEU A 180 -0.91 -12.07 9.26
N ASN A 181 0.09 -11.93 10.13
CA ASN A 181 0.07 -10.84 11.09
C ASN A 181 0.76 -9.57 10.53
N GLN A 182 -0.03 -8.61 10.02
CA GLN A 182 0.37 -7.20 9.99
C GLN A 182 0.40 -6.55 11.39
N GLY A 183 0.16 -7.35 12.44
CA GLY A 183 0.41 -7.12 13.87
C GLY A 183 1.36 -5.97 14.19
N ASP A 184 2.65 -6.23 14.03
CA ASP A 184 3.72 -5.31 14.41
C ASP A 184 3.67 -3.95 13.69
N ILE A 185 3.03 -3.86 12.51
CA ILE A 185 2.92 -2.61 11.74
C ILE A 185 1.77 -1.76 12.28
N SER A 186 0.59 -2.35 12.45
CA SER A 186 -0.55 -1.70 13.13
C SER A 186 -0.19 -1.33 14.57
N GLU A 187 0.48 -2.20 15.31
CA GLU A 187 0.99 -1.93 16.66
C GLU A 187 2.05 -0.82 16.65
N LYS A 188 2.96 -0.78 15.69
CA LYS A 188 3.95 0.30 15.56
C LYS A 188 3.27 1.64 15.24
N ILE A 189 2.21 1.65 14.43
CA ILE A 189 1.38 2.84 14.18
C ILE A 189 0.72 3.30 15.48
N VAL A 190 0.05 2.40 16.22
CA VAL A 190 -0.61 2.72 17.50
C VAL A 190 0.39 3.16 18.57
N THR A 191 1.57 2.55 18.63
CA THR A 191 2.65 2.92 19.54
C THR A 191 3.19 4.31 19.20
N LEU A 192 3.50 4.60 17.93
CA LEU A 192 3.96 5.91 17.49
C LEU A 192 2.91 7.00 17.74
N GLN A 193 1.61 6.70 17.56
CA GLN A 193 0.51 7.59 17.92
C GLN A 193 0.45 7.86 19.44
N THR A 194 0.53 6.81 20.26
CA THR A 194 0.49 6.90 21.73
C THR A 194 1.69 7.67 22.29
N GLU A 195 2.90 7.41 21.78
CA GLU A 195 4.11 8.16 22.10
C GLU A 195 3.99 9.63 21.70
N LEU A 196 3.47 9.93 20.50
CA LEU A 196 3.23 11.30 20.04
C LEU A 196 2.26 12.06 20.95
N ASP A 197 1.18 11.43 21.38
CA ASP A 197 0.19 12.08 22.26
C ASP A 197 0.73 12.28 23.68
N SER A 198 1.49 11.33 24.23
CA SER A 198 2.23 11.53 25.48
C SER A 198 3.25 12.68 25.39
N LEU A 199 4.03 12.76 24.30
CA LEU A 199 5.01 13.83 24.10
C LEU A 199 4.32 15.20 23.95
N LYS A 200 3.17 15.28 23.25
CA LYS A 200 2.35 16.51 23.18
C LYS A 200 1.84 16.92 24.55
N GLU A 201 1.36 15.98 25.36
CA GLU A 201 0.85 16.24 26.71
C GLU A 201 1.96 16.74 27.65
N GLN A 202 3.14 16.12 27.61
CA GLN A 202 4.33 16.58 28.33
C GLN A 202 4.74 18.00 27.90
N LEU A 203 4.74 18.28 26.60
CA LEU A 203 5.02 19.61 26.06
C LEU A 203 3.97 20.65 26.50
N ALA A 204 2.69 20.27 26.58
CA ALA A 204 1.62 21.15 27.05
C ALA A 204 1.77 21.47 28.55
N LYS A 205 2.01 20.46 29.39
CA LYS A 205 2.28 20.61 30.83
C LYS A 205 3.47 21.53 31.10
N ILE A 206 4.59 21.33 30.38
CA ILE A 206 5.78 22.19 30.55
C ILE A 206 5.47 23.64 30.11
N ARG A 207 4.75 23.85 29.00
CA ARG A 207 4.33 25.19 28.56
C ARG A 207 3.43 25.90 29.58
N GLN A 208 2.53 25.18 30.25
CA GLN A 208 1.67 25.72 31.31
C GLN A 208 2.45 26.06 32.59
N SER A 209 3.55 25.36 32.86
CA SER A 209 4.43 25.61 34.03
C SER A 209 5.41 26.78 33.87
N ILE A 210 5.49 27.41 32.69
CA ILE A 210 6.36 28.57 32.46
C ILE A 210 5.69 29.84 32.97
N THR A 211 6.16 30.32 34.12
CA THR A 211 5.93 31.69 34.59
C THR A 211 7.13 32.58 34.26
N ARG A 212 6.89 33.85 33.95
CA ARG A 212 7.91 34.78 33.39
C ARG A 212 9.14 35.02 34.27
N ASP A 213 9.01 34.78 35.58
CA ASP A 213 10.02 35.16 36.58
C ASP A 213 10.82 33.96 37.13
N ASN A 214 10.68 32.76 36.56
CA ASN A 214 11.36 31.56 37.05
C ASN A 214 12.80 31.43 36.48
N PRO A 215 13.87 31.38 37.29
CA PRO A 215 15.24 31.18 36.81
C PRO A 215 15.47 29.82 36.11
N GLU A 216 14.58 28.84 36.26
CA GLU A 216 14.65 27.57 35.51
C GLU A 216 14.20 27.69 34.04
N THR A 217 13.70 28.84 33.59
CA THR A 217 13.16 29.05 32.24
C THR A 217 14.14 28.62 31.12
N GLN A 218 15.46 28.76 31.31
CA GLN A 218 16.46 28.31 30.34
C GLN A 218 16.54 26.78 30.23
N LYS A 219 16.44 26.04 31.35
CA LYS A 219 16.37 24.57 31.36
C LYS A 219 15.05 24.05 30.81
N GLN A 220 13.95 24.78 31.06
CA GLN A 220 12.65 24.47 30.48
C GLN A 220 12.67 24.71 28.95
N GLY A 221 13.35 25.76 28.48
CA GLY A 221 13.54 26.06 27.06
C GLY A 221 14.28 24.96 26.28
N THR A 222 15.38 24.42 26.82
CA THR A 222 16.09 23.28 26.19
C THR A 222 15.24 22.02 26.17
N LYS A 223 14.51 21.72 27.25
CA LYS A 223 13.59 20.58 27.32
C LYS A 223 12.41 20.71 26.34
N ILE A 224 11.93 21.93 26.09
CA ILE A 224 10.93 22.22 25.05
C ILE A 224 11.49 21.98 23.65
N ALA A 225 12.72 22.39 23.37
CA ALA A 225 13.37 22.15 22.07
C ALA A 225 13.52 20.65 21.79
N GLU A 226 13.98 19.89 22.80
CA GLU A 226 14.15 18.44 22.71
C GLU A 226 12.80 17.72 22.52
N LEU A 227 11.75 18.06 23.29
CA LEU A 227 10.41 17.49 23.09
C LEU A 227 9.83 17.81 21.71
N ARG A 228 10.06 19.02 21.16
CA ARG A 228 9.64 19.37 19.80
C ARG A 228 10.35 18.51 18.75
N LYS A 229 11.65 18.25 18.94
CA LYS A 229 12.43 17.36 18.07
C LYS A 229 11.88 15.93 18.11
N GLN A 230 11.72 15.35 19.31
CA GLN A 230 11.17 14.01 19.48
C GLN A 230 9.76 13.86 18.88
N ILE A 231 8.90 14.88 18.99
CA ILE A 231 7.59 14.91 18.32
C ILE A 231 7.73 14.89 16.80
N ASN A 232 8.68 15.65 16.22
CA ASN A 232 8.89 15.64 14.77
C ASN A 232 9.45 14.30 14.29
N ASP A 233 10.48 13.77 14.96
CA ASP A 233 11.11 12.49 14.61
C ASP A 233 10.09 11.32 14.65
N LYS A 234 9.23 11.28 15.67
CA LYS A 234 8.17 10.26 15.81
C LYS A 234 7.02 10.47 14.81
N ARG A 235 6.67 11.71 14.48
CA ARG A 235 5.70 12.06 13.44
C ARG A 235 6.19 11.64 12.05
N GLU A 236 7.47 11.84 11.76
CA GLU A 236 8.10 11.42 10.50
C GLU A 236 8.09 9.88 10.38
N GLN A 237 8.48 9.16 11.44
CA GLN A 237 8.41 7.69 11.48
C GLN A 237 6.98 7.17 11.27
N LEU A 238 5.97 7.82 11.86
CA LEU A 238 4.56 7.49 11.67
C LEU A 238 4.14 7.71 10.21
N HIS A 239 4.43 8.88 9.63
CA HIS A 239 4.08 9.18 8.25
C HIS A 239 4.81 8.29 7.23
N ARG A 240 6.09 7.94 7.47
CA ARG A 240 6.81 6.99 6.62
C ARG A 240 6.20 5.59 6.68
N THR A 241 5.82 5.15 7.88
CA THR A 241 5.15 3.85 8.09
C THR A 241 3.79 3.83 7.38
N LEU A 242 2.96 4.86 7.57
CA LEU A 242 1.66 4.99 6.89
C LEU A 242 1.80 5.10 5.37
N PHE A 243 2.76 5.86 4.87
CA PHE A 243 3.00 6.03 3.42
C PHE A 243 3.30 4.69 2.73
N ALA A 244 4.10 3.82 3.37
CA ALA A 244 4.40 2.49 2.86
C ALA A 244 3.17 1.55 2.77
N ILE A 245 2.04 1.92 3.38
CA ILE A 245 0.83 1.08 3.51
C ILE A 245 -0.36 1.65 2.70
N HIS A 246 -0.37 2.96 2.39
CA HIS A 246 -1.64 3.67 2.10
C HIS A 246 -1.80 4.44 0.77
N THR A 247 -0.85 4.47 -0.15
CA THR A 247 -1.11 5.08 -1.48
C THR A 247 -2.21 4.30 -2.21
N PRO A 248 -3.38 4.89 -2.58
CA PRO A 248 -3.52 6.22 -3.18
C PRO A 248 -4.59 7.18 -2.56
N SER A 249 -4.83 8.31 -3.25
CA SER A 249 -5.12 9.64 -2.68
C SER A 249 -6.58 10.08 -2.42
N THR A 250 -6.75 11.03 -1.49
CA THR A 250 -7.97 11.81 -1.21
C THR A 250 -8.09 13.14 -1.99
N VAL A 251 -9.23 13.82 -1.78
CA VAL A 251 -9.79 15.05 -2.38
C VAL A 251 -10.62 15.72 -1.23
N LYS A 252 -10.79 17.04 -1.03
CA LYS A 252 -11.05 18.21 -1.93
C LYS A 252 -10.10 19.39 -1.56
N ASP A 253 -10.34 20.71 -1.71
CA ASP A 253 -11.50 21.60 -1.96
C ASP A 253 -11.25 22.60 -3.09
N LYS A 254 -12.30 23.26 -3.62
CA LYS A 254 -12.20 24.22 -4.74
C LYS A 254 -12.04 25.68 -4.28
N LEU A 255 -10.98 26.34 -4.73
CA LEU A 255 -11.06 27.76 -5.15
C LEU A 255 -11.23 27.84 -6.67
N ASN A 256 -11.59 29.01 -7.18
CA ASN A 256 -11.42 29.33 -8.60
C ASN A 256 -9.92 29.60 -8.85
N GLU A 257 -9.18 28.52 -9.09
CA GLU A 257 -7.74 28.52 -9.29
C GLU A 257 -7.37 29.17 -10.64
N MET A 258 -6.38 30.05 -10.60
CA MET A 258 -5.76 30.66 -11.77
C MET A 258 -4.50 29.87 -12.14
N THR A 259 -4.08 29.98 -13.40
CA THR A 259 -2.74 29.56 -13.83
C THR A 259 -1.65 30.38 -13.12
N PHE A 260 -0.39 29.93 -13.14
CA PHE A 260 0.73 30.73 -12.63
C PHE A 260 0.94 32.01 -13.45
N SER A 261 0.43 32.06 -14.69
CA SER A 261 0.35 33.29 -15.51
C SER A 261 -0.86 34.19 -15.22
N GLY A 262 -1.68 33.88 -14.21
CA GLY A 262 -2.84 34.68 -13.81
C GLY A 262 -4.09 34.53 -14.69
N LYS A 263 -4.08 33.60 -15.65
CA LYS A 263 -5.24 33.29 -16.51
C LYS A 263 -6.22 32.33 -15.85
N ILE A 264 -7.48 32.34 -16.28
CA ILE A 264 -8.49 31.34 -15.91
C ILE A 264 -8.18 30.01 -16.62
N ILE A 265 -8.38 28.89 -15.93
CA ILE A 265 -8.16 27.54 -16.49
C ILE A 265 -9.40 27.11 -17.28
N GLU A 266 -9.41 27.37 -18.59
CA GLU A 266 -10.52 27.03 -19.50
C GLU A 266 -10.46 25.60 -20.06
N GLY A 267 -9.50 24.78 -19.63
CA GLY A 267 -9.32 23.41 -20.11
C GLY A 267 -7.95 22.82 -19.78
N ASN A 268 -7.64 21.68 -20.39
CA ASN A 268 -6.31 21.10 -20.33
C ASN A 268 -5.37 21.91 -21.22
N SER A 269 -4.30 22.48 -20.67
CA SER A 269 -3.38 23.35 -21.41
C SER A 269 -1.93 23.14 -20.98
N ALA A 270 -1.00 23.58 -21.84
CA ALA A 270 0.42 23.69 -21.51
C ALA A 270 0.95 25.01 -22.10
N SER A 271 1.65 25.79 -21.29
CA SER A 271 2.14 27.13 -21.66
C SER A 271 3.55 27.37 -21.15
N ILE A 272 4.41 27.88 -22.02
CA ILE A 272 5.74 28.38 -21.61
C ILE A 272 5.54 29.64 -20.76
N LEU A 273 6.16 29.65 -19.58
CA LEU A 273 6.22 30.80 -18.69
C LEU A 273 7.49 31.62 -18.92
N SER A 274 8.62 30.95 -19.15
CA SER A 274 9.91 31.59 -19.40
C SER A 274 10.86 30.65 -20.14
N VAL A 275 11.80 31.23 -20.89
CA VAL A 275 12.95 30.51 -21.46
C VAL A 275 14.20 31.28 -21.08
N LEU A 276 15.09 30.66 -20.31
CA LEU A 276 16.32 31.24 -19.78
C LEU A 276 17.54 30.64 -20.49
N ASP A 277 18.52 31.47 -20.80
CA ASP A 277 19.76 31.06 -21.44
C ASP A 277 20.66 30.31 -20.43
N SER A 278 21.20 29.15 -20.81
CA SER A 278 22.11 28.34 -19.96
C SER A 278 23.55 28.45 -20.47
N THR A 279 23.75 28.05 -21.72
CA THR A 279 24.98 28.14 -22.51
C THR A 279 24.57 28.30 -23.99
N PRO A 280 25.46 28.71 -24.91
CA PRO A 280 25.11 28.82 -26.33
C PRO A 280 24.44 27.56 -26.87
N GLY A 281 23.25 27.71 -27.46
CA GLY A 281 22.43 26.63 -28.01
C GLY A 281 21.66 25.77 -26.99
N LEU A 282 21.59 26.17 -25.71
CA LEU A 282 21.02 25.35 -24.64
C LEU A 282 20.23 26.18 -23.63
N TYR A 283 18.95 25.86 -23.45
CA TYR A 283 17.97 26.70 -22.76
C TYR A 283 17.27 25.98 -21.61
N HIS A 284 17.00 26.70 -20.51
CA HIS A 284 16.09 26.27 -19.46
C HIS A 284 14.68 26.81 -19.74
N THR A 285 13.78 25.93 -20.17
CA THR A 285 12.37 26.26 -20.45
C THR A 285 11.53 25.97 -19.22
N VAL A 286 10.99 27.01 -18.60
CA VAL A 286 10.01 26.93 -17.51
C VAL A 286 8.60 26.98 -18.11
N PHE A 287 7.75 26.03 -17.77
CA PHE A 287 6.40 25.94 -18.31
C PHE A 287 5.41 25.45 -17.26
N GLU A 288 4.16 25.86 -17.42
CA GLU A 288 3.02 25.33 -16.67
C GLU A 288 2.21 24.37 -17.52
N VAL A 289 1.55 23.44 -16.84
CA VAL A 289 0.53 22.57 -17.43
C VAL A 289 -0.66 22.56 -16.49
N CYS A 290 -1.83 22.84 -17.05
CA CYS A 290 -3.06 22.96 -16.30
C CYS A 290 -4.03 21.85 -16.69
N ALA A 291 -4.72 21.33 -15.68
CA ALA A 291 -5.84 20.43 -15.86
C ALA A 291 -7.14 21.24 -15.73
N GLY A 292 -8.04 21.08 -16.69
CA GLY A 292 -9.35 21.73 -16.71
C GLY A 292 -10.32 21.12 -15.68
N PRO A 293 -11.62 21.01 -15.97
CA PRO A 293 -12.60 20.49 -15.01
C PRO A 293 -12.39 19.01 -14.64
N THR A 294 -11.49 18.30 -15.32
CA THR A 294 -11.11 16.91 -15.06
C THR A 294 -9.65 16.81 -14.63
N THR A 295 -9.31 15.80 -13.81
CA THR A 295 -7.93 15.55 -13.38
C THR A 295 -7.16 14.90 -14.51
N ILE A 296 -6.05 15.48 -14.96
CA ILE A 296 -5.14 14.80 -15.89
C ILE A 296 -4.38 13.75 -15.08
N LYS A 297 -4.59 12.45 -15.35
CA LYS A 297 -3.76 11.38 -14.81
C LYS A 297 -2.54 11.21 -15.73
N LEU A 298 -1.39 10.87 -15.16
CA LEU A 298 -0.17 10.55 -15.91
C LEU A 298 0.26 11.70 -16.86
N PRO A 299 0.38 12.96 -16.40
CA PRO A 299 0.69 14.10 -17.26
C PRO A 299 2.05 13.93 -17.97
N VAL A 300 2.02 13.64 -19.27
CA VAL A 300 3.21 13.57 -20.12
C VAL A 300 3.17 14.69 -21.16
N ILE A 301 4.29 15.40 -21.29
CA ILE A 301 4.43 16.65 -22.03
C ILE A 301 5.57 16.53 -23.01
N LYS A 302 5.33 16.95 -24.24
CA LYS A 302 6.31 17.02 -25.31
C LYS A 302 6.79 18.46 -25.44
N VAL A 303 8.06 18.70 -25.12
CA VAL A 303 8.76 19.97 -25.35
C VAL A 303 9.60 19.80 -26.61
N THR A 304 9.42 20.65 -27.61
CA THR A 304 10.06 20.52 -28.92
C THR A 304 10.65 21.83 -29.36
N SER A 305 11.89 21.80 -29.83
CA SER A 305 12.63 22.87 -30.50
C SER A 305 12.91 22.48 -31.96
N ASP A 306 13.65 23.34 -32.65
CA ASP A 306 14.28 23.08 -33.95
C ASP A 306 15.29 21.89 -33.93
N LYS A 307 16.01 21.68 -32.82
CA LYS A 307 17.01 20.60 -32.67
C LYS A 307 16.50 19.33 -32.02
N GLN A 308 15.63 19.45 -31.02
CA GLN A 308 15.38 18.39 -30.06
C GLN A 308 13.90 18.26 -29.72
N SER A 309 13.46 17.04 -29.44
CA SER A 309 12.16 16.80 -28.83
C SER A 309 12.33 15.96 -27.58
N LEU A 310 11.86 16.49 -26.46
CA LEU A 310 11.94 15.88 -25.13
C LEU A 310 10.53 15.56 -24.64
N THR A 311 10.35 14.34 -24.14
CA THR A 311 9.11 13.90 -23.50
C THR A 311 9.34 13.83 -22.00
N LEU A 312 8.50 14.52 -21.24
CA LEU A 312 8.64 14.76 -19.81
C LEU A 312 7.40 14.32 -19.06
N ARG A 313 7.55 13.59 -17.97
CA ARG A 313 6.48 13.29 -17.01
C ARG A 313 6.50 14.33 -15.91
N LEU A 314 5.35 14.94 -15.61
CA LEU A 314 5.27 15.98 -14.57
C LEU A 314 5.00 15.42 -13.16
N GLY A 315 4.36 14.26 -13.07
CA GLY A 315 3.99 13.63 -11.81
C GLY A 315 3.04 12.46 -12.04
N ASP A 316 2.22 12.15 -11.04
CA ASP A 316 1.19 11.11 -11.14
C ASP A 316 -0.16 11.65 -11.62
N LYS A 317 -0.48 12.90 -11.26
CA LYS A 317 -1.69 13.60 -11.69
C LYS A 317 -1.52 15.12 -11.60
N ILE A 318 -2.26 15.85 -12.43
CA ILE A 318 -2.56 17.27 -12.24
C ILE A 318 -4.04 17.33 -11.85
N THR A 319 -4.33 17.79 -10.64
CA THR A 319 -5.69 17.82 -10.08
C THR A 319 -6.60 18.73 -10.91
N ALA A 320 -7.87 18.37 -11.06
CA ALA A 320 -8.84 19.18 -11.78
C ALA A 320 -8.86 20.64 -11.32
N ASN A 321 -8.78 21.58 -12.27
CA ASN A 321 -8.69 23.03 -12.11
C ASN A 321 -7.39 23.52 -11.47
N SER A 322 -6.33 22.70 -11.43
CA SER A 322 -5.02 23.13 -10.93
C SER A 322 -3.97 23.15 -12.04
N CYS A 323 -2.88 23.89 -11.81
CA CYS A 323 -1.70 23.87 -12.67
C CYS A 323 -0.48 23.33 -11.93
N GLN A 324 0.40 22.64 -12.66
CA GLN A 324 1.72 22.25 -12.21
C GLN A 324 2.78 22.97 -13.05
N MET A 325 3.68 23.68 -12.37
CA MET A 325 4.85 24.29 -13.00
C MET A 325 6.04 23.33 -12.95
N THR A 326 6.83 23.31 -14.02
CA THR A 326 8.10 22.57 -14.09
C THR A 326 9.11 23.32 -14.95
N TYR A 327 10.30 22.75 -15.14
CA TYR A 327 11.26 23.20 -16.13
C TYR A 327 11.96 22.02 -16.82
N VAL A 328 12.53 22.28 -17.99
CA VAL A 328 13.42 21.35 -18.71
C VAL A 328 14.62 22.10 -19.28
N LYS A 329 15.73 21.38 -19.46
CA LYS A 329 16.87 21.84 -20.26
C LYS A 329 16.73 21.26 -21.68
N ILE A 330 16.66 22.11 -22.70
CA ILE A 330 16.47 21.71 -24.11
C ILE A 330 17.46 22.42 -25.03
N GLU A 331 17.98 21.71 -26.02
CA GLU A 331 18.85 22.26 -27.06
C GLU A 331 18.03 22.96 -28.16
N ALA A 332 18.46 24.11 -28.65
CA ALA A 332 17.87 24.79 -29.81
C ALA A 332 18.92 25.65 -30.55
N ASP A 333 18.66 26.10 -31.78
CA ASP A 333 19.37 27.26 -32.36
C ASP A 333 18.59 28.55 -32.12
N ASP A 334 17.25 28.51 -32.25
CA ASP A 334 16.37 29.61 -31.92
C ASP A 334 15.51 29.31 -30.67
N LYS A 335 15.59 30.20 -29.68
CA LYS A 335 14.72 30.26 -28.49
C LYS A 335 13.24 30.32 -28.83
N THR A 336 12.83 30.91 -29.96
CA THR A 336 11.42 30.98 -30.37
C THR A 336 10.89 29.67 -30.98
N SER A 337 11.78 28.74 -31.37
CA SER A 337 11.39 27.41 -31.85
C SER A 337 10.80 26.52 -30.74
N ILE A 338 11.09 26.83 -29.47
CA ILE A 338 10.72 26.01 -28.32
C ILE A 338 9.20 26.10 -28.09
N SER A 339 8.54 24.95 -28.10
CA SER A 339 7.10 24.79 -27.90
C SER A 339 6.81 23.65 -26.93
N VAL A 340 5.70 23.76 -26.20
CA VAL A 340 5.26 22.77 -25.20
C VAL A 340 3.84 22.32 -25.55
N LYS A 341 3.61 21.01 -25.64
CA LYS A 341 2.28 20.43 -25.89
C LYS A 341 2.05 19.16 -25.06
N PRO A 342 0.82 18.83 -24.65
CA PRO A 342 0.50 17.51 -24.10
C PRO A 342 0.88 16.39 -25.08
N ALA A 343 1.50 15.31 -24.58
CA ALA A 343 2.08 14.25 -25.42
C ALA A 343 1.06 13.19 -25.88
N GLY A 344 -0.22 13.33 -25.55
CA GLY A 344 -1.29 12.53 -26.15
C GLY A 344 -1.58 11.18 -25.48
N ASN A 345 -1.23 10.98 -24.21
CA ASN A 345 -1.61 9.79 -23.44
C ASN A 345 -3.03 9.91 -22.81
N SER A 346 -3.96 10.55 -23.52
CA SER A 346 -5.38 10.64 -23.17
C SER A 346 -6.00 9.27 -22.93
N ASP A 347 -5.64 8.30 -23.77
CA ASP A 347 -6.32 7.01 -23.78
C ASP A 347 -5.94 6.16 -22.55
N SER A 348 -4.66 6.23 -22.15
CA SER A 348 -4.20 5.67 -20.86
C SER A 348 -4.81 6.39 -19.67
N SER A 349 -4.93 7.73 -19.71
CA SER A 349 -5.55 8.52 -18.63
C SER A 349 -7.05 8.21 -18.49
N ASN A 350 -7.78 8.12 -19.61
CA ASN A 350 -9.21 7.79 -19.65
C ASN A 350 -9.43 6.37 -19.14
N LYS A 351 -8.72 5.38 -19.69
CA LYS A 351 -8.82 3.98 -19.26
C LYS A 351 -8.45 3.79 -17.78
N ALA A 352 -7.47 4.54 -17.27
CA ALA A 352 -7.15 4.55 -15.84
C ALA A 352 -8.30 5.14 -14.99
N SER A 353 -8.93 6.23 -15.44
CA SER A 353 -10.10 6.83 -14.79
C SER A 353 -11.31 5.89 -14.79
N ASP A 354 -11.59 5.22 -15.90
CA ASP A 354 -12.69 4.25 -16.03
C ASP A 354 -12.50 3.06 -15.07
N LEU A 355 -11.26 2.57 -14.94
CA LEU A 355 -10.93 1.51 -14.00
C LEU A 355 -11.06 1.95 -12.53
N GLU A 356 -10.72 3.20 -12.16
CA GLU A 356 -10.98 3.73 -10.81
C GLU A 356 -12.49 3.74 -10.48
N VAL A 357 -13.32 4.16 -11.44
CA VAL A 357 -14.79 4.15 -11.30
C VAL A 357 -15.31 2.71 -11.20
N GLN A 358 -14.81 1.80 -12.03
CA GLN A 358 -15.19 0.38 -12.02
C GLN A 358 -14.82 -0.28 -10.68
N ILE A 359 -13.60 -0.08 -10.18
CA ILE A 359 -13.15 -0.60 -8.88
C ILE A 359 -14.06 -0.09 -7.76
N SER A 360 -14.39 1.20 -7.75
CA SER A 360 -15.28 1.82 -6.76
C SER A 360 -16.70 1.22 -6.80
N SER A 361 -17.23 0.99 -8.00
CA SER A 361 -18.55 0.37 -8.22
C SER A 361 -18.59 -1.10 -7.75
N LEU A 362 -17.55 -1.87 -8.05
CA LEU A 362 -17.41 -3.25 -7.62
C LEU A 362 -17.24 -3.35 -6.09
N GLN A 363 -16.49 -2.45 -5.46
CA GLN A 363 -16.37 -2.37 -4.00
C GLN A 363 -17.72 -2.10 -3.33
N ASN A 364 -18.52 -1.17 -3.86
CA ASN A 364 -19.87 -0.91 -3.34
C ASN A 364 -20.80 -2.12 -3.49
N SER A 365 -20.70 -2.85 -4.60
CA SER A 365 -21.43 -4.11 -4.80
C SER A 365 -21.00 -5.20 -3.80
N LEU A 366 -19.70 -5.33 -3.55
CA LEU A 366 -19.13 -6.27 -2.58
C LEU A 366 -19.59 -5.99 -1.14
N VAL A 367 -19.72 -4.70 -0.75
CA VAL A 367 -20.25 -4.31 0.56
C VAL A 367 -21.73 -4.72 0.70
N LYS A 368 -22.55 -4.49 -0.34
CA LYS A 368 -23.96 -4.90 -0.33
C LYS A 368 -24.14 -6.41 -0.19
N GLU A 369 -23.40 -7.21 -0.98
CA GLU A 369 -23.49 -8.67 -0.90
C GLU A 369 -23.04 -9.22 0.47
N ARG A 370 -22.01 -8.61 1.08
CA ARG A 370 -21.60 -8.94 2.45
C ARG A 370 -22.70 -8.64 3.47
N GLN A 371 -23.43 -7.53 3.32
CA GLN A 371 -24.57 -7.19 4.18
C GLN A 371 -25.71 -8.21 4.00
N THR A 372 -26.06 -8.57 2.76
CA THR A 372 -27.09 -9.58 2.49
C THR A 372 -26.72 -10.95 3.07
N LEU A 373 -25.48 -11.41 2.86
CA LEU A 373 -24.99 -12.66 3.47
C LEU A 373 -24.99 -12.59 5.01
N LYS A 374 -24.62 -11.45 5.60
CA LYS A 374 -24.70 -11.25 7.06
C LYS A 374 -26.14 -11.39 7.56
N SER A 375 -27.10 -10.76 6.89
CA SER A 375 -28.53 -10.88 7.23
C SER A 375 -29.05 -12.32 7.08
N LEU A 376 -28.62 -13.05 6.04
CA LEU A 376 -28.99 -14.45 5.84
C LEU A 376 -28.48 -15.36 6.98
N ILE A 377 -27.23 -15.18 7.41
CA ILE A 377 -26.62 -15.95 8.51
C ILE A 377 -27.32 -15.71 9.85
N HIS A 378 -27.69 -14.46 10.13
CA HIS A 378 -28.28 -14.04 11.41
C HIS A 378 -29.82 -14.13 11.44
N ASN A 379 -30.46 -14.63 10.37
CA ASN A 379 -31.89 -14.86 10.35
C ASN A 379 -32.24 -16.07 11.26
N PRO A 380 -33.04 -15.90 12.33
CA PRO A 380 -33.47 -17.02 13.17
C PRO A 380 -34.35 -18.01 12.40
N ASP A 381 -35.20 -17.50 11.50
CA ASP A 381 -36.09 -18.28 10.66
C ASP A 381 -35.39 -18.59 9.32
N ARG A 382 -34.34 -19.42 9.38
CA ARG A 382 -33.55 -19.81 8.19
C ARG A 382 -34.47 -20.39 7.11
N PRO A 383 -34.41 -19.89 5.86
CA PRO A 383 -35.27 -20.38 4.79
C PRO A 383 -34.87 -21.80 4.36
N GLU A 384 -35.80 -22.56 3.76
CA GLU A 384 -35.58 -23.96 3.38
C GLU A 384 -34.43 -24.13 2.35
N ASP A 385 -34.23 -23.11 1.51
CA ASP A 385 -33.17 -23.01 0.49
C ASP A 385 -31.89 -22.32 1.02
N PHE A 386 -31.74 -22.13 2.33
CA PHE A 386 -30.59 -21.44 2.95
C PHE A 386 -29.23 -21.85 2.39
N ALA A 387 -29.00 -23.15 2.17
CA ALA A 387 -27.72 -23.63 1.64
C ALA A 387 -27.45 -23.19 0.19
N GLU A 388 -28.49 -23.07 -0.64
CA GLU A 388 -28.38 -22.63 -2.04
C GLU A 388 -28.23 -21.10 -2.13
N LEU A 389 -28.96 -20.35 -1.29
CA LEU A 389 -28.78 -18.91 -1.14
C LEU A 389 -27.39 -18.55 -0.59
N PHE A 390 -26.89 -19.32 0.37
CA PHE A 390 -25.56 -19.12 0.96
C PHE A 390 -24.47 -19.34 -0.10
N ASP A 391 -24.48 -20.46 -0.82
CA ASP A 391 -23.56 -20.73 -1.95
C ASP A 391 -23.61 -19.60 -2.98
N ALA A 392 -24.81 -19.18 -3.40
CA ALA A 392 -24.98 -18.11 -4.38
C ALA A 392 -24.33 -16.77 -3.95
N HIS A 393 -24.50 -16.36 -2.68
CA HIS A 393 -23.84 -15.16 -2.16
C HIS A 393 -22.34 -15.34 -2.00
N VAL A 394 -21.85 -16.51 -1.59
CA VAL A 394 -20.39 -16.79 -1.47
C VAL A 394 -19.71 -16.80 -2.84
N VAL A 395 -20.35 -17.38 -3.87
CA VAL A 395 -19.91 -17.29 -5.27
C VAL A 395 -19.83 -15.83 -5.71
N LYS A 396 -20.89 -15.04 -5.48
CA LYS A 396 -20.95 -13.64 -5.92
C LYS A 396 -19.93 -12.74 -5.22
N ILE A 397 -19.72 -12.93 -3.91
CA ILE A 397 -18.65 -12.27 -3.14
C ILE A 397 -17.27 -12.63 -3.70
N THR A 398 -17.04 -13.91 -4.03
CA THR A 398 -15.78 -14.38 -4.61
C THR A 398 -15.53 -13.77 -5.99
N GLU A 399 -16.55 -13.73 -6.85
CA GLU A 399 -16.46 -13.17 -8.20
C GLU A 399 -16.21 -11.66 -8.18
N LEU A 400 -16.95 -10.90 -7.35
CA LEU A 400 -16.73 -9.46 -7.18
C LEU A 400 -15.29 -9.14 -6.74
N ARG A 401 -14.69 -9.97 -5.88
CA ARG A 401 -13.27 -9.82 -5.48
C ARG A 401 -12.30 -10.10 -6.62
N ASN A 402 -12.54 -11.15 -7.40
CA ASN A 402 -11.73 -11.46 -8.59
C ASN A 402 -11.77 -10.29 -9.58
N GLN A 403 -12.96 -9.73 -9.85
CA GLN A 403 -13.14 -8.57 -10.72
C GLN A 403 -12.42 -7.32 -10.18
N ILE A 404 -12.49 -7.03 -8.88
CA ILE A 404 -11.73 -5.94 -8.25
C ILE A 404 -10.22 -6.16 -8.43
N SER A 405 -9.73 -7.39 -8.24
CA SER A 405 -8.32 -7.74 -8.38
C SER A 405 -7.83 -7.56 -9.82
N VAL A 406 -8.58 -8.07 -10.81
CA VAL A 406 -8.28 -7.91 -12.24
C VAL A 406 -8.31 -6.44 -12.66
N ALA A 407 -9.32 -5.67 -12.24
CA ALA A 407 -9.42 -4.24 -12.55
C ALA A 407 -8.25 -3.46 -11.93
N LYS A 408 -7.87 -3.76 -10.68
CA LYS A 408 -6.66 -3.20 -10.05
C LYS A 408 -5.38 -3.59 -10.80
N ALA A 409 -5.24 -4.83 -11.24
CA ALA A 409 -4.06 -5.29 -11.98
C ALA A 409 -3.92 -4.59 -13.34
N GLU A 410 -5.00 -4.44 -14.12
CA GLU A 410 -4.98 -3.70 -15.38
C GLU A 410 -4.73 -2.19 -15.14
N PHE A 411 -5.29 -1.62 -14.07
CA PHE A 411 -4.99 -0.25 -13.65
C PHE A 411 -3.50 -0.07 -13.34
N SER A 412 -2.93 -0.90 -12.48
CA SER A 412 -1.49 -0.91 -12.15
C SER A 412 -0.60 -1.15 -13.38
N LYS A 413 -1.05 -1.96 -14.34
CA LYS A 413 -0.35 -2.17 -15.62
C LYS A 413 -0.36 -0.92 -16.50
N ILE A 414 -1.46 -0.18 -16.58
CA ILE A 414 -1.51 1.11 -17.29
C ILE A 414 -0.56 2.12 -16.66
N LEU A 415 -0.54 2.20 -15.31
CA LEU A 415 0.44 3.01 -14.59
C LEU A 415 1.87 2.58 -14.96
N TYR A 416 2.18 1.28 -14.87
CA TYR A 416 3.50 0.74 -15.18
C TYR A 416 3.95 1.04 -16.62
N LEU A 417 3.10 0.80 -17.62
CA LEU A 417 3.39 1.03 -19.05
C LEU A 417 3.44 2.51 -19.43
N THR A 418 2.95 3.41 -18.59
CA THR A 418 3.07 4.86 -18.81
C THR A 418 4.30 5.44 -18.09
N TYR A 419 4.98 4.64 -17.26
CA TYR A 419 6.07 5.06 -16.37
C TYR A 419 7.42 4.37 -16.63
N ASN A 420 7.48 3.43 -17.58
CA ASN A 420 8.69 2.79 -18.12
C ASN A 420 8.66 2.88 -19.64
#